data_AF-Q0GGP9-F1
#
_entry.id   AF-Q0GGP9-F1
#
_cell.length_a   1.000
_cell.length_b   1.000
_cell.length_c   1.000
_cell.angle_alpha   90.00
_cell.angle_beta   90.00
_cell.angle_gamma   90.00
#
_symmetry.space_group_name_H-M   'P 1'
#
loop_
_entity.id
_entity.type
_entity.pdbx_description
1 polymer ?
#
loop_
_entity_poly.entity_id
_entity_poly.type
_entity_poly.pdbx_seq_one_letter_code
_entity_poly.pdbx_strand_id
1 'polypeptide(L)'
;NTAAELQSYQDKWMEQVAYVLTKSNAAECSVVNDAVVTFNNRKFKTEMPHSCPQVLAQDCTNELKFIVLLKRDQTAEQNAISIKIENIDVDMYLKDRVAMVKVNGAEIPLNNLPYQHPSGNIHIREKEEGIILFAPRHGLQEVFFSSDKVQVRVVDWMRGQTCGICG
;
A
#
# COMPACT_ATOMS: atom_id res chain seq x y z
N ASN A 1 8.40 -15.96 -3.94
CA ASN A 1 9.41 -16.35 -2.92
C ASN A 1 10.31 -15.13 -2.68
N THR A 2 10.89 -14.98 -1.49
CA THR A 2 11.67 -13.78 -1.12
C THR A 2 12.83 -13.49 -2.10
N ALA A 3 13.41 -14.53 -2.69
CA ALA A 3 14.50 -14.40 -3.66
C ALA A 3 14.10 -13.63 -4.95
N ALA A 4 12.90 -13.86 -5.51
CA ALA A 4 12.42 -13.12 -6.68
C ALA A 4 12.06 -11.66 -6.34
N GLU A 5 11.65 -11.39 -5.09
CA GLU A 5 11.33 -10.04 -4.62
C GLU A 5 12.58 -9.21 -4.34
N LEU A 6 13.71 -9.86 -4.03
CA LEU A 6 15.01 -9.21 -3.81
C LEU A 6 15.72 -8.83 -5.11
N GLN A 7 15.41 -9.49 -6.23
CA GLN A 7 16.04 -9.21 -7.53
C GLN A 7 15.76 -7.78 -8.03
N SER A 8 14.62 -7.18 -7.65
CA SER A 8 14.27 -5.81 -8.05
C SER A 8 15.02 -4.70 -7.28
N TYR A 9 15.84 -5.07 -6.30
CA TYR A 9 16.61 -4.16 -5.43
C TYR A 9 18.12 -4.14 -5.73
N GLN A 10 18.55 -4.58 -6.92
CA GLN A 10 19.96 -4.54 -7.31
C GLN A 10 20.56 -3.14 -7.07
N ASP A 11 21.69 -3.12 -6.34
CA ASP A 11 22.47 -1.96 -5.86
C ASP A 11 22.04 -1.26 -4.55
N LYS A 12 20.96 -1.69 -3.88
CA LYS A 12 20.53 -1.08 -2.58
C LYS A 12 20.36 -2.10 -1.45
N TRP A 13 21.49 -2.64 -1.00
CA TRP A 13 21.55 -3.67 0.06
C TRP A 13 20.83 -3.30 1.37
N MET A 14 20.85 -2.01 1.75
CA MET A 14 20.17 -1.53 2.96
C MET A 14 18.65 -1.72 2.89
N GLU A 15 18.05 -1.48 1.72
CA GLU A 15 16.61 -1.63 1.52
C GLU A 15 16.20 -3.11 1.53
N GLN A 16 17.03 -3.98 0.96
CA GLN A 16 16.86 -5.42 1.00
C GLN A 16 16.89 -5.95 2.44
N VAL A 17 17.88 -5.50 3.23
CA VAL A 17 18.02 -5.90 4.64
C VAL A 17 16.83 -5.40 5.46
N ALA A 18 16.44 -4.14 5.32
CA ALA A 18 15.29 -3.58 6.02
C ALA A 18 14.02 -4.39 5.71
N TYR A 19 13.75 -4.64 4.42
CA TYR A 19 12.60 -5.44 3.98
C TYR A 19 12.55 -6.84 4.59
N VAL A 20 13.68 -7.57 4.54
CA VAL A 20 13.75 -8.95 5.04
C VAL A 20 13.57 -9.01 6.55
N LEU A 21 14.13 -8.07 7.30
CA LEU A 21 14.05 -8.03 8.76
C LEU A 21 12.61 -7.80 9.25
N THR A 22 11.86 -6.92 8.59
CA THR A 22 10.54 -6.50 9.07
C THR A 22 9.39 -7.36 8.56
N LYS A 23 9.58 -8.11 7.46
CA LYS A 23 8.50 -8.85 6.79
C LYS A 23 7.85 -9.93 7.66
N SER A 24 8.62 -10.69 8.43
CA SER A 24 8.10 -11.86 9.18
C SER A 24 7.13 -11.49 10.30
N ASN A 25 7.25 -10.26 10.83
CA ASN A 25 6.45 -9.76 11.95
C ASN A 25 5.48 -8.63 11.54
N ALA A 26 5.34 -8.38 10.23
CA ALA A 26 4.47 -7.34 9.73
C ALA A 26 3.01 -7.66 10.07
N ALA A 27 2.28 -6.66 10.56
CA ALA A 27 0.85 -6.77 10.80
C ALA A 27 0.09 -6.48 9.51
N GLU A 28 -0.92 -7.28 9.17
CA GLU A 28 -1.72 -7.13 7.95
C GLU A 28 -3.13 -6.65 8.25
N CYS A 29 -3.58 -5.68 7.48
CA CYS A 29 -4.97 -5.30 7.34
C CYS A 29 -5.40 -5.52 5.88
N SER A 30 -6.64 -5.95 5.66
CA SER A 30 -7.16 -6.20 4.32
C SER A 30 -8.60 -5.77 4.17
N VAL A 31 -8.95 -5.28 2.97
CA VAL A 31 -10.33 -5.02 2.55
C VAL A 31 -10.62 -5.90 1.35
N VAL A 32 -11.66 -6.75 1.45
CA VAL A 32 -12.14 -7.61 0.36
C VAL A 32 -13.65 -7.50 0.30
N ASN A 33 -14.21 -7.04 -0.82
CA ASN A 33 -15.67 -6.91 -1.01
C ASN A 33 -16.37 -6.27 0.21
N ASP A 34 -15.91 -5.09 0.64
CA ASP A 34 -16.43 -4.33 1.79
C ASP A 34 -16.26 -5.00 3.17
N ALA A 35 -15.58 -6.15 3.25
CA ALA A 35 -15.19 -6.77 4.50
C ALA A 35 -13.76 -6.35 4.87
N VAL A 36 -13.61 -5.78 6.06
CA VAL A 36 -12.32 -5.41 6.64
C VAL A 36 -11.85 -6.49 7.60
N VAL A 37 -10.58 -6.84 7.51
CA VAL A 37 -9.82 -7.54 8.55
C VAL A 37 -8.73 -6.58 9.02
N THR A 38 -8.75 -6.20 10.30
CA THR A 38 -7.81 -5.22 10.89
C THR A 38 -6.46 -5.86 11.25
N PHE A 39 -5.48 -5.03 11.62
CA PHE A 39 -4.15 -5.49 12.09
C PHE A 39 -4.20 -6.43 13.30
N ASN A 40 -5.26 -6.36 14.11
CA ASN A 40 -5.50 -7.24 15.26
C ASN A 40 -6.54 -8.33 14.97
N ASN A 41 -6.74 -8.70 13.70
CA ASN A 41 -7.64 -9.75 13.23
C ASN A 41 -9.12 -9.56 13.60
N ARG A 42 -9.56 -8.33 13.86
CA ARG A 42 -11.00 -8.03 13.99
C ARG A 42 -11.62 -7.93 12.60
N LYS A 43 -12.82 -8.48 12.46
CA LYS A 43 -13.55 -8.53 11.19
C LYS A 43 -14.84 -7.74 11.30
N PHE A 44 -15.10 -6.86 10.33
CA PHE A 44 -16.36 -6.14 10.22
C PHE A 44 -16.66 -5.79 8.77
N LYS A 45 -17.92 -5.49 8.47
CA LYS A 45 -18.31 -4.91 7.19
C LYS A 45 -18.28 -3.40 7.30
N THR A 46 -17.78 -2.75 6.26
CA THR A 46 -17.75 -1.29 6.16
C THR A 46 -18.45 -0.88 4.89
N GLU A 47 -19.40 0.04 4.98
CA GLU A 47 -19.92 0.70 3.80
C GLU A 47 -18.93 1.80 3.42
N MET A 48 -18.13 1.57 2.39
CA MET A 48 -17.19 2.58 1.91
C MET A 48 -17.99 3.70 1.24
N PRO A 49 -17.98 4.94 1.78
CA PRO A 49 -18.77 6.01 1.20
C PRO A 49 -18.25 6.33 -0.21
N HIS A 50 -19.19 6.51 -1.15
CA HIS A 50 -18.86 6.99 -2.49
C HIS A 50 -18.19 8.37 -2.40
N SER A 51 -17.12 8.56 -3.17
CA SER A 51 -16.46 9.87 -3.36
C SER A 51 -15.77 10.49 -2.13
N CYS A 52 -15.85 9.89 -0.93
CA CYS A 52 -15.18 10.37 0.27
C CYS A 52 -14.02 9.43 0.68
N PRO A 53 -12.76 9.86 0.58
CA PRO A 53 -11.62 9.06 1.04
C PRO A 53 -11.69 8.83 2.56
N GLN A 54 -11.56 7.56 2.95
CA GLN A 54 -11.46 7.12 4.33
C GLN A 54 -10.01 6.79 4.68
N VAL A 55 -9.60 7.10 5.90
CA VAL A 55 -8.26 6.70 6.40
C VAL A 55 -8.28 5.22 6.72
N LEU A 56 -7.69 4.41 5.83
CA LEU A 56 -7.56 2.99 6.03
C LEU A 56 -6.52 2.70 7.12
N ALA A 57 -5.34 3.30 7.00
CA ALA A 57 -4.29 3.30 8.02
C ALA A 57 -3.40 4.53 7.84
N GLN A 58 -2.94 5.14 8.93
CA GLN A 58 -1.95 6.22 8.90
C GLN A 58 -0.98 6.09 10.08
N ASP A 59 0.20 6.69 9.96
CA ASP A 59 1.13 6.89 11.07
C ASP A 59 0.55 7.93 12.04
N CYS A 60 0.39 7.59 13.31
CA CYS A 60 -0.17 8.46 14.36
C CYS A 60 0.86 8.77 15.44
N THR A 61 2.15 8.69 15.11
CA THR A 61 3.26 9.24 15.90
C THR A 61 3.40 10.75 15.69
N ASN A 62 4.41 11.36 16.32
CA ASN A 62 4.72 12.78 16.11
C ASN A 62 5.27 13.08 14.70
N GLU A 63 5.68 12.06 13.96
CA GLU A 63 6.24 12.18 12.62
C GLU A 63 5.32 11.41 11.66
N LEU A 64 4.40 12.12 10.99
CA LEU A 64 3.45 11.54 10.05
C LEU A 64 4.15 11.03 8.78
N LYS A 65 4.62 9.77 8.80
CA LYS A 65 5.40 9.18 7.69
C LYS A 65 4.53 8.68 6.55
N PHE A 66 3.32 8.21 6.83
CA PHE A 66 2.41 7.73 5.79
C PHE A 66 0.93 7.91 6.12
N ILE A 67 0.12 7.97 5.06
CA ILE A 67 -1.35 7.86 5.10
C ILE A 67 -1.79 6.97 3.94
N VAL A 68 -2.59 5.94 4.21
CA VAL A 68 -3.28 5.13 3.20
C VAL A 68 -4.77 5.49 3.24
N LEU A 69 -5.24 6.07 2.16
CA LEU A 69 -6.64 6.44 1.96
C LEU A 69 -7.30 5.44 1.02
N LEU A 70 -8.51 5.01 1.35
CA LEU A 70 -9.37 4.18 0.51
C LEU A 70 -10.61 4.99 0.14
N LYS A 71 -10.93 5.03 -1.16
CA LYS A 71 -12.17 5.61 -1.67
C LYS A 71 -12.84 4.63 -2.62
N ARG A 72 -14.15 4.78 -2.78
CA ARG A 72 -14.92 4.10 -3.82
C ARG A 72 -15.28 5.08 -4.91
N ASP A 73 -14.89 4.77 -6.14
CA ASP A 73 -15.29 5.55 -7.30
C ASP A 73 -16.80 5.41 -7.51
N GLN A 74 -17.50 6.54 -7.58
CA GLN A 74 -18.96 6.58 -7.64
C GLN A 74 -19.51 6.07 -8.98
N THR A 75 -18.73 6.13 -10.06
CA THR A 75 -19.19 5.76 -11.40
C THR A 75 -18.88 4.29 -11.69
N ALA A 76 -17.68 3.86 -11.33
CA ALA A 76 -17.19 2.51 -11.59
C ALA A 76 -17.53 1.51 -10.47
N GLU A 77 -17.98 1.98 -9.30
CA GLU A 77 -18.20 1.14 -8.11
C GLU A 77 -16.94 0.35 -7.70
N GLN A 78 -15.77 0.93 -7.96
CA GLN A 78 -14.48 0.30 -7.78
C GLN A 78 -13.64 1.01 -6.73
N ASN A 79 -12.86 0.24 -6.00
CA ASN A 79 -11.91 0.80 -5.05
C ASN A 79 -10.80 1.56 -5.77
N ALA A 80 -10.37 2.65 -5.16
CA ALA A 80 -9.13 3.33 -5.48
C ALA A 80 -8.44 3.70 -4.17
N ILE A 81 -7.12 3.65 -4.16
CA ILE A 81 -6.33 4.01 -2.99
C ILE A 81 -5.37 5.15 -3.32
N SER A 82 -5.17 6.02 -2.33
CA SER A 82 -4.16 7.07 -2.37
C SER A 82 -3.24 6.88 -1.18
N ILE A 83 -1.95 6.71 -1.44
CA ILE A 83 -0.91 6.44 -0.45
C ILE A 83 0.00 7.68 -0.43
N LYS A 84 0.03 8.37 0.70
CA LYS A 84 0.93 9.52 0.93
C LYS A 84 2.10 9.05 1.76
N ILE A 85 3.32 9.28 1.29
CA ILE A 85 4.56 8.93 2.00
C ILE A 85 5.48 10.14 1.91
N GLU A 86 5.69 10.84 3.03
CA GLU A 86 6.39 12.13 3.06
C GLU A 86 5.83 13.12 2.02
N ASN A 87 6.61 13.46 0.98
CA ASN A 87 6.25 14.34 -0.11
C ASN A 87 5.89 13.59 -1.42
N ILE A 88 5.64 12.28 -1.33
CA ILE A 88 5.36 11.41 -2.46
C ILE A 88 3.92 10.92 -2.36
N ASP A 89 3.14 11.19 -3.40
CA ASP A 89 1.77 10.72 -3.55
C ASP A 89 1.74 9.55 -4.55
N VAL A 90 1.16 8.43 -4.15
CA VAL A 90 0.95 7.26 -5.01
C VAL A 90 -0.53 6.93 -5.07
N ASP A 91 -1.12 7.00 -6.25
CA ASP A 91 -2.52 6.58 -6.47
C ASP A 91 -2.54 5.24 -7.19
N MET A 92 -3.36 4.29 -6.71
CA MET A 92 -3.67 3.06 -7.43
C MET A 92 -5.18 2.96 -7.66
N TYR A 93 -5.56 2.62 -8.88
CA TYR A 93 -6.96 2.58 -9.33
C TYR A 93 -7.10 1.60 -10.48
N LEU A 94 -8.34 1.26 -10.83
CA LEU A 94 -8.63 0.43 -12.00
C LEU A 94 -8.92 1.32 -13.22
N LYS A 95 -8.37 0.93 -14.37
CA LYS A 95 -8.72 1.44 -15.69
C LYS A 95 -8.97 0.25 -16.59
N ASP A 96 -10.19 0.13 -17.14
CA ASP A 96 -10.59 -1.01 -17.97
C ASP A 96 -10.32 -2.38 -17.30
N ARG A 97 -10.56 -2.46 -15.98
CA ARG A 97 -10.31 -3.63 -15.10
C ARG A 97 -8.83 -3.97 -14.85
N VAL A 98 -7.91 -3.15 -15.34
CA VAL A 98 -6.47 -3.31 -15.10
C VAL A 98 -6.06 -2.36 -13.98
N ALA A 99 -5.27 -2.85 -13.02
CA ALA A 99 -4.69 -2.00 -11.99
C ALA A 99 -3.65 -1.04 -12.61
N MET A 100 -3.80 0.24 -12.32
CA MET A 100 -2.94 1.33 -12.78
C MET A 100 -2.34 2.04 -11.57
N VAL A 101 -1.19 2.69 -11.77
CA VAL A 101 -0.53 3.48 -10.73
C VAL A 101 -0.10 4.85 -11.26
N LYS A 102 -0.28 5.87 -10.42
CA LYS A 102 0.31 7.20 -10.59
C LYS A 102 1.28 7.48 -9.45
N VAL A 103 2.37 8.18 -9.77
CA VAL A 103 3.30 8.74 -8.78
C VAL A 103 3.37 10.24 -9.00
N ASN A 104 3.05 11.01 -7.97
CA ASN A 104 2.95 12.48 -8.00
C ASN A 104 2.08 12.99 -9.18
N GLY A 105 0.96 12.31 -9.42
CA GLY A 105 0.01 12.63 -10.49
C GLY A 105 0.39 12.11 -11.89
N ALA A 106 1.62 11.63 -12.11
CA ALA A 106 2.07 11.07 -13.38
C ALA A 106 1.78 9.55 -13.44
N GLU A 107 1.05 9.10 -14.46
CA GLU A 107 0.78 7.67 -14.68
C GLU A 107 2.07 6.95 -15.07
N ILE A 108 2.39 5.85 -14.37
CA ILE A 108 3.52 4.99 -14.72
C ILE A 108 2.99 3.87 -15.62
N PRO A 109 3.43 3.80 -16.89
CA PRO A 109 3.06 2.70 -17.77
C PRO A 109 3.46 1.35 -17.17
N LEU A 110 2.61 0.32 -17.32
CA LEU A 110 2.87 -1.01 -16.75
C LEU A 110 4.18 -1.63 -17.27
N ASN A 111 4.51 -1.40 -18.55
CA ASN A 111 5.78 -1.82 -19.14
C ASN A 111 7.02 -1.09 -18.56
N ASN A 112 6.83 -0.07 -17.72
CA ASN A 112 7.88 0.62 -16.98
C ASN A 112 7.96 0.17 -15.52
N LEU A 113 7.21 -0.86 -15.11
CA LEU A 113 7.37 -1.53 -13.82
C LEU A 113 8.43 -2.64 -13.93
N PRO A 114 9.25 -2.88 -12.88
CA PRO A 114 9.20 -2.25 -11.57
C PRO A 114 9.71 -0.80 -11.58
N TYR A 115 9.00 0.06 -10.84
CA TYR A 115 9.38 1.46 -10.64
C TYR A 115 10.09 1.63 -9.31
N GLN A 116 11.24 2.29 -9.34
CA GLN A 116 11.99 2.69 -8.15
C GLN A 116 11.96 4.22 -8.05
N HIS A 117 11.43 4.76 -6.95
CA HIS A 117 11.43 6.20 -6.75
C HIS A 117 12.88 6.72 -6.54
N PRO A 118 13.24 7.90 -7.08
CA PRO A 118 14.59 8.46 -6.95
C PRO A 118 15.09 8.62 -5.50
N SER A 119 14.18 8.86 -4.55
CA SER A 119 14.52 8.90 -3.10
C SER A 119 15.05 7.57 -2.56
N GLY A 120 14.80 6.45 -3.25
CA GLY A 120 15.30 5.12 -2.89
C GLY A 120 14.45 4.32 -1.93
N ASN A 121 13.48 4.94 -1.26
CA ASN A 121 12.71 4.28 -0.19
C ASN A 121 11.36 3.70 -0.64
N ILE A 122 10.97 3.92 -1.91
CA ILE A 122 9.69 3.45 -2.47
C ILE A 122 9.94 2.64 -3.72
N HIS A 123 9.39 1.44 -3.73
CA HIS A 123 9.46 0.50 -4.85
C HIS A 123 8.04 0.04 -5.22
N ILE A 124 7.70 0.01 -6.51
CA ILE A 124 6.39 -0.40 -7.02
C ILE A 124 6.60 -1.46 -8.11
N ARG A 125 5.83 -2.54 -8.07
CA ARG A 125 5.88 -3.58 -9.11
C ARG A 125 4.52 -4.23 -9.32
N GLU A 126 4.39 -4.92 -10.44
CA GLU A 126 3.26 -5.83 -10.65
C GLU A 126 3.39 -7.06 -9.74
N LYS A 127 2.23 -7.54 -9.29
CA LYS A 127 2.11 -8.78 -8.53
C LYS A 127 0.75 -9.39 -8.82
N GLU A 128 0.76 -10.59 -9.39
CA GLU A 128 -0.47 -11.30 -9.80
C GLU A 128 -1.29 -10.39 -10.74
N GLU A 129 -2.56 -10.12 -10.43
CA GLU A 129 -3.44 -9.23 -11.21
C GLU A 129 -3.49 -7.80 -10.64
N GLY A 130 -2.53 -7.44 -9.79
CA GLY A 130 -2.50 -6.17 -9.06
C GLY A 130 -1.13 -5.49 -9.01
N ILE A 131 -1.07 -4.43 -8.21
CA ILE A 131 0.13 -3.63 -7.98
C ILE A 131 0.49 -3.73 -6.50
N ILE A 132 1.80 -3.82 -6.22
CA ILE A 132 2.33 -3.79 -4.86
C ILE A 132 3.38 -2.69 -4.72
N LEU A 133 3.23 -1.88 -3.67
CA LEU A 133 4.18 -0.86 -3.22
C LEU A 133 4.90 -1.33 -1.96
N PHE A 134 6.19 -1.02 -1.86
CA PHE A 134 7.03 -1.25 -0.69
C PHE A 134 7.60 0.07 -0.20
N ALA A 135 7.49 0.33 1.11
CA ALA A 135 8.06 1.52 1.75
C ALA A 135 8.47 1.26 3.23
N PRO A 136 9.21 0.17 3.53
CA PRO A 136 9.42 -0.30 4.91
C PRO A 136 10.11 0.74 5.80
N ARG A 137 10.97 1.60 5.25
CA ARG A 137 11.64 2.68 5.98
C ARG A 137 10.68 3.74 6.54
N HIS A 138 9.48 3.84 5.98
CA HIS A 138 8.43 4.76 6.41
C HIS A 138 7.41 4.07 7.33
N GLY A 139 7.64 2.82 7.74
CA GLY A 139 6.69 2.06 8.57
C GLY A 139 5.71 1.20 7.77
N LEU A 140 5.67 1.38 6.45
CA LEU A 140 4.75 0.71 5.55
C LEU A 140 5.46 -0.44 4.82
N GLN A 141 5.32 -1.65 5.34
CA GLN A 141 5.97 -2.84 4.76
C GLN A 141 5.59 -3.03 3.30
N GLU A 142 4.28 -3.17 3.04
CA GLU A 142 3.70 -3.47 1.73
C GLU A 142 2.29 -2.87 1.63
N VAL A 143 1.92 -2.30 0.48
CA VAL A 143 0.53 -2.04 0.12
C VAL A 143 0.22 -2.72 -1.20
N PHE A 144 -0.79 -3.58 -1.21
CA PHE A 144 -1.25 -4.29 -2.39
C PHE A 144 -2.64 -3.81 -2.80
N PHE A 145 -2.84 -3.67 -4.10
CA PHE A 145 -4.10 -3.27 -4.71
C PHE A 145 -4.41 -4.14 -5.93
N SER A 146 -5.61 -4.73 -5.94
CA SER A 146 -6.21 -5.43 -7.08
C SER A 146 -7.68 -4.99 -7.25
N SER A 147 -8.38 -5.64 -8.17
CA SER A 147 -9.79 -5.34 -8.47
C SER A 147 -10.74 -5.58 -7.29
N ASP A 148 -10.42 -6.55 -6.43
CA ASP A 148 -11.27 -7.03 -5.34
C ASP A 148 -10.65 -6.85 -3.95
N LYS A 149 -9.36 -6.53 -3.88
CA LYS A 149 -8.57 -6.59 -2.65
C LYS A 149 -7.64 -5.40 -2.49
N VAL A 150 -7.68 -4.84 -1.28
CA VAL A 150 -6.66 -3.92 -0.76
C VAL A 150 -6.01 -4.59 0.43
N GLN A 151 -4.67 -4.58 0.50
CA GLN A 151 -3.95 -5.01 1.70
C GLN A 151 -2.93 -3.96 2.10
N VAL A 152 -2.88 -3.68 3.40
CA VAL A 152 -1.88 -2.83 4.01
C VAL A 152 -1.12 -3.69 5.02
N ARG A 153 0.20 -3.72 4.90
CA ARG A 153 1.10 -4.32 5.88
C ARG A 153 1.98 -3.24 6.46
N VAL A 154 2.04 -3.19 7.78
CA VAL A 154 2.94 -2.30 8.51
C VAL A 154 4.04 -3.11 9.19
N VAL A 155 5.22 -2.53 9.28
CA VAL A 155 6.36 -3.13 9.99
C VAL A 155 6.06 -3.30 11.48
N ASP A 156 6.80 -4.16 12.16
CA ASP A 156 6.57 -4.53 13.57
C ASP A 156 6.67 -3.34 14.53
N TRP A 157 7.61 -2.43 14.29
CA TRP A 157 7.79 -1.23 15.11
C TRP A 157 6.67 -0.20 14.94
N MET A 158 5.72 -0.38 14.02
CA MET A 158 4.49 0.44 13.93
C MET A 158 3.35 -0.08 14.82
N ARG A 159 3.57 -1.16 15.58
CA ARG A 159 2.55 -1.69 16.50
C ARG A 159 2.12 -0.64 17.51
N GLY A 160 0.81 -0.37 17.56
CA GLY A 160 0.21 0.62 18.47
C GLY A 160 0.50 2.07 18.08
N GLN A 161 1.09 2.30 16.91
CA GLN A 161 1.45 3.63 16.39
C GLN A 161 0.65 3.99 15.13
N THR A 162 -0.23 3.10 14.67
CA THR A 162 -1.17 3.35 13.57
C THR A 162 -2.53 3.79 14.09
N CYS A 163 -3.27 4.51 13.27
CA CYS A 163 -4.70 4.71 13.48
C CYS A 163 -5.47 4.77 12.14
N GLY A 164 -6.79 4.57 12.19
CA GLY A 164 -7.66 4.46 11.02
C GLY A 164 -8.59 3.25 11.11
N ILE A 165 -9.22 2.88 9.99
CA ILE A 165 -10.13 1.73 9.89
C ILE A 165 -9.43 0.40 10.27
N CYS A 166 -8.13 0.28 9.97
CA CYS A 166 -7.34 -0.92 10.23
C CYS A 166 -6.94 -1.13 11.69
N GLY A 167 -7.27 -0.20 12.60
CA GLY A 167 -6.89 -0.24 14.01
C GLY A 167 -5.72 0.65 14.35
#